data_AF-A0A7W2F6H1-F1
#
_entry.id   AF-A0A7W2F6H1-F1
#
_cell.length_a   1.000
_cell.length_b   1.000
_cell.length_c   1.000
_cell.angle_alpha   90.00
_cell.angle_beta   90.00
_cell.angle_gamma   90.00
#
_symmetry.space_group_name_H-M   'P 1'
#
loop_
_entity.id
_entity.type
_entity.pdbx_description
1 polymer ?
#
loop_
_entity_poly.entity_id
_entity_poly.type
_entity_poly.pdbx_seq_one_letter_code
_entity_poly.pdbx_strand_id
1 'polypeptide(L)'
;MKKLSLILMLALSACGGSGGGGGNGDGAGGPSPVAAPPPSVVDTFVTALLALVSDSGDSTEPAAVDTLAATAPEDSEPAPVK
;
A
#
# COMPACT_ATOMS: atom_id res chain seq x y z
N MET A 1 34.08 14.01 -13.53
CA MET A 1 34.42 12.62 -13.13
C MET A 1 34.39 12.35 -11.62
N LYS A 2 33.92 13.28 -10.78
CA LYS A 2 33.83 13.10 -9.31
C LYS A 2 32.60 12.30 -8.84
N LYS A 3 31.54 12.29 -9.66
CA LYS A 3 30.24 11.67 -9.35
C LYS A 3 30.29 10.13 -9.43
N LEU A 4 31.15 9.59 -10.29
CA LEU A 4 31.36 8.14 -10.46
C LEU A 4 32.10 7.52 -9.27
N SER A 5 33.01 8.26 -8.63
CA SER A 5 33.78 7.76 -7.48
C SER A 5 32.93 7.56 -6.22
N LEU A 6 31.84 8.31 -6.09
CA LEU A 6 30.95 8.26 -4.93
C LEU A 6 30.03 7.03 -5.00
N ILE A 7 29.60 6.67 -6.20
CA ILE A 7 28.76 5.48 -6.46
C ILE A 7 29.56 4.18 -6.23
N LEU A 8 30.84 4.17 -6.62
CA LEU A 8 31.71 2.99 -6.43
C LEU A 8 32.00 2.70 -4.95
N MET A 9 32.12 3.74 -4.12
CA MET A 9 32.34 3.59 -2.66
C MET A 9 31.11 3.06 -1.93
N LEU A 10 29.89 3.47 -2.34
CA LEU A 10 28.64 2.97 -1.75
C LEU A 10 28.39 1.49 -2.11
N ALA A 11 28.80 1.07 -3.31
CA ALA A 11 28.65 -0.32 -3.75
C ALA A 11 29.60 -1.29 -3.01
N LEU A 12 30.79 -0.82 -2.59
CA LEU A 12 31.75 -1.63 -1.84
C LEU A 12 31.35 -1.84 -0.37
N SER A 13 30.67 -0.89 0.27
CA SER A 13 30.21 -1.03 1.67
C SER A 13 29.06 -2.01 1.85
N ALA A 14 28.39 -2.43 0.77
CA ALA A 14 27.31 -3.41 0.81
C ALA A 14 27.81 -4.87 0.71
N CYS A 15 29.11 -5.10 0.44
CA CYS A 15 29.63 -6.44 0.14
C CYS A 15 30.70 -6.96 1.14
N GLY A 16 30.95 -6.29 2.27
CA GLY A 16 31.99 -6.76 3.19
C GLY A 16 31.91 -6.18 4.59
N GLY A 17 31.33 -6.95 5.51
CA GLY A 17 31.27 -6.63 6.93
C GLY A 17 31.26 -7.89 7.80
N SER A 18 32.31 -8.71 7.69
CA SER A 18 32.69 -9.67 8.72
C SER A 18 33.64 -8.96 9.68
N GLY A 19 33.30 -8.89 10.97
CA GLY A 19 34.27 -8.48 12.00
C GLY A 19 33.66 -7.90 13.29
N GLY A 20 33.71 -8.69 14.36
CA GLY A 20 33.53 -8.28 15.76
C GLY A 20 32.88 -9.42 16.54
N GLY A 21 33.52 -10.14 17.46
CA GLY A 21 34.66 -9.82 18.32
C GLY A 21 34.23 -10.18 19.75
N GLY A 22 34.80 -11.28 20.26
CA GLY A 22 34.84 -11.79 21.65
C GLY A 22 33.87 -11.31 22.73
N GLY A 23 33.25 -12.26 23.42
CA GLY A 23 32.67 -12.05 24.73
C GLY A 23 32.04 -13.32 25.31
N ASN A 24 32.82 -14.11 26.04
CA ASN A 24 32.28 -15.11 26.97
C ASN A 24 31.37 -14.40 27.98
N GLY A 25 30.14 -14.90 28.14
CA GLY A 25 29.21 -14.41 29.14
C GLY A 25 27.93 -15.21 29.15
N ASP A 26 27.91 -16.29 29.93
CA ASP A 26 26.69 -16.90 30.43
C ASP A 26 25.78 -15.83 31.06
N GLY A 27 24.55 -15.67 30.55
CA GLY A 27 23.56 -14.86 31.25
C GLY A 27 22.44 -14.28 30.40
N ALA A 28 21.22 -14.67 30.79
CA ALA A 28 19.94 -13.99 30.57
C ALA A 28 19.31 -14.10 29.16
N GLY A 29 18.21 -14.86 29.11
CA GLY A 29 17.23 -14.76 28.03
C GLY A 29 16.68 -13.33 27.96
N GLY A 30 17.16 -12.57 26.99
CA GLY A 30 16.54 -11.32 26.57
C GLY A 30 15.27 -11.58 25.75
N PRO A 31 14.32 -10.64 25.70
CA PRO A 31 13.17 -10.77 24.82
C PRO A 31 13.64 -10.94 23.38
N SER A 32 13.13 -11.98 22.73
CA SER A 32 13.38 -12.22 21.30
C SER A 32 13.02 -10.96 20.52
N PRO A 33 13.81 -10.52 19.52
CA PRO A 33 13.47 -9.35 18.73
C PRO A 33 12.11 -9.57 18.09
N VAL A 34 11.15 -8.69 18.39
CA VAL A 34 9.88 -8.66 17.68
C VAL A 34 10.22 -8.37 16.22
N ALA A 35 9.87 -9.30 15.33
CA ALA A 35 10.08 -9.12 13.90
C ALA A 35 9.37 -7.82 13.48
N ALA A 36 10.12 -6.90 12.86
CA ALA A 36 9.54 -5.68 12.32
C ALA A 36 8.46 -6.06 11.29
N PRO A 37 7.33 -5.33 11.25
CA PRO A 37 6.34 -5.54 10.20
C PRO A 37 7.00 -5.44 8.82
N PRO A 38 6.59 -6.27 7.85
CA PRO A 38 7.12 -6.17 6.50
C PRO A 38 6.86 -4.75 5.97
N PRO A 39 7.79 -4.17 5.19
CA PRO A 39 7.58 -2.87 4.59
C PRO A 39 6.37 -2.91 3.67
N SER A 40 5.54 -1.87 3.74
CA SER A 40 4.41 -1.69 2.84
C SER A 40 4.95 -1.58 1.41
N VAL A 41 4.62 -2.55 0.55
CA VAL A 41 4.96 -2.48 -0.87
C VAL A 41 3.89 -1.64 -1.55
N VAL A 42 4.15 -0.35 -1.71
CA VAL A 42 3.32 0.53 -2.54
C VAL A 42 3.79 0.37 -3.96
N ASP A 43 2.99 -0.29 -4.80
CA ASP A 43 3.30 -0.41 -6.22
C ASP A 43 2.86 0.84 -7.01
N THR A 44 3.20 0.87 -8.30
CA THR A 44 2.87 1.98 -9.20
C THR A 44 1.35 2.19 -9.33
N PHE A 45 0.57 1.12 -9.24
CA PHE A 45 -0.89 1.19 -9.32
C PHE A 45 -1.47 1.85 -8.06
N VAL A 46 -1.03 1.43 -6.87
CA VAL A 46 -1.42 2.03 -5.59
C VAL A 46 -0.97 3.50 -5.52
N THR A 47 0.22 3.81 -6.04
CA THR A 47 0.72 5.19 -6.13
C THR A 47 -0.17 6.05 -7.04
N ALA A 48 -0.54 5.53 -8.20
CA ALA A 48 -1.41 6.23 -9.14
C ALA A 48 -2.82 6.45 -8.57
N LEU A 49 -3.37 5.47 -7.85
CA LEU A 49 -4.65 5.61 -7.16
C LEU A 49 -4.61 6.66 -6.06
N LEU A 50 -3.56 6.66 -5.23
CA LEU A 50 -3.40 7.66 -4.18
C LEU A 50 -3.26 9.07 -4.74
N ALA A 51 -2.55 9.22 -5.86
CA ALA A 51 -2.45 10.50 -6.56
C ALA A 51 -3.82 10.95 -7.11
N LEU A 52 -4.58 10.03 -7.71
CA LEU A 52 -5.91 10.32 -8.23
C LEU A 52 -6.89 10.74 -7.12
N VAL A 53 -6.92 10.01 -6.01
CA VAL A 53 -7.80 10.31 -4.86
C VAL A 53 -7.39 11.62 -4.18
N SER A 54 -6.09 11.90 -4.12
CA SER A 54 -5.61 13.17 -3.54
C SER A 54 -5.88 14.37 -4.45
N ASP A 55 -6.00 14.17 -5.76
CA ASP A 55 -6.29 15.22 -6.75
C ASP A 55 -7.80 15.40 -6.99
N SER A 56 -8.60 14.37 -6.71
CA SER A 56 -10.06 14.48 -6.71
C SER A 56 -10.52 15.35 -5.54
N GLY A 57 -10.63 16.65 -5.78
CA GLY A 57 -11.23 17.57 -4.83
C GLY A 57 -12.68 17.19 -4.53
N ASP A 58 -13.02 17.10 -3.25
CA ASP A 58 -14.39 16.91 -2.71
C ASP A 58 -15.31 18.13 -2.93
N SER A 59 -14.99 18.95 -3.93
CA SER A 59 -15.59 20.25 -4.18
C SER A 59 -16.98 20.19 -4.84
N THR A 60 -17.46 18.99 -5.19
CA THR A 60 -18.76 18.80 -5.82
C THR A 60 -19.57 17.79 -5.04
N GLU A 61 -20.73 18.25 -4.55
CA GLU A 61 -21.73 17.36 -3.97
C GLU A 61 -22.25 16.38 -5.04
N PRO A 62 -22.49 15.10 -4.70
CA PRO A 62 -23.13 14.16 -5.62
C PRO A 62 -24.46 14.73 -6.11
N ALA A 63 -24.76 14.55 -7.40
CA ALA A 63 -26.03 14.99 -7.95
C ALA A 63 -27.20 14.32 -7.19
N ALA A 64 -28.20 15.10 -6.79
CA ALA A 64 -29.38 14.60 -6.13
C ALA A 64 -30.08 13.55 -7.01
N VAL A 65 -30.25 12.33 -6.48
CA VAL A 65 -30.90 11.21 -7.19
C VAL A 65 -32.41 11.18 -7.00
N ASP A 66 -32.97 12.08 -6.18
CA ASP A 66 -34.39 12.12 -5.84
C ASP A 66 -35.31 12.40 -7.03
N THR A 67 -34.78 12.85 -8.16
CA THR A 67 -35.55 13.07 -9.40
C THR A 67 -35.59 11.84 -10.31
N LEU A 68 -34.85 10.77 -10.02
CA LEU A 68 -34.97 9.52 -10.78
C LEU A 68 -36.25 8.80 -10.34
N ALA A 69 -37.29 8.88 -11.16
CA ALA A 69 -38.46 8.04 -11.00
C ALA A 69 -38.06 6.57 -11.14
N ALA A 70 -38.42 5.74 -10.17
CA ALA A 70 -38.23 4.30 -10.26
C ALA A 70 -39.02 3.76 -11.45
N THR A 71 -38.33 3.29 -12.49
CA THR A 71 -38.95 2.67 -13.68
C THR A 71 -39.17 1.17 -13.47
N ALA A 72 -39.52 0.75 -12.26
CA ALA A 72 -39.81 -0.65 -11.99
C ALA A 72 -40.97 -1.08 -12.91
N PRO A 73 -40.86 -2.23 -13.60
CA PRO A 73 -41.98 -2.77 -14.35
C PRO A 73 -43.19 -2.94 -13.42
N GLU A 74 -44.39 -2.66 -13.92
CA GLU A 74 -45.62 -3.00 -13.21
C GLU A 74 -45.60 -4.51 -12.93
N ASP A 75 -45.73 -4.88 -11.65
CA ASP A 75 -45.80 -6.29 -11.19
C ASP A 75 -47.17 -6.89 -11.54
N SER A 76 -47.47 -6.95 -12.84
CA SER A 76 -48.67 -7.59 -13.36
C SER A 76 -48.33 -9.02 -13.73
N GLU A 77 -48.61 -9.94 -12.80
CA GLU A 77 -48.56 -11.37 -13.09
C GLU A 77 -49.48 -11.69 -14.30
N PRO A 78 -49.07 -12.62 -15.21
CA PRO A 78 -49.93 -13.04 -16.31
C PRO A 78 -51.24 -13.66 -15.81
N ALA A 79 -52.37 -13.13 -16.27
CA ALA A 79 -53.67 -13.73 -15.98
C ALA A 79 -53.76 -15.15 -16.58
N PRO A 80 -54.37 -16.13 -15.89
CA PRO A 80 -54.58 -17.46 -16.44
C PRO A 80 -55.42 -17.39 -17.71
N VAL A 81 -54.93 -17.98 -18.80
CA VAL A 81 -55.73 -18.19 -20.01
C VAL A 81 -56.77 -19.27 -19.75
N LYS A 82 -58.05 -18.99 -20.07
CA LYS A 82 -59.17 -19.91 -19.91
C LYS A 82 -59.32 -20.80 -21.14
#